data_AF-J9FPS7-F1
#
_entry.id   AF-J9FPS7-F1
#
_cell.length_a   1.000
_cell.length_b   1.000
_cell.length_c   1.000
_cell.angle_alpha   90.00
_cell.angle_beta   90.00
_cell.angle_gamma   90.00
#
_symmetry.space_group_name_H-M   'P 1'
#
loop_
_entity.id
_entity.type
_entity.pdbx_description
1 polymer ?
#
loop_
_entity_poly.entity_id
_entity_poly.type
_entity_poly.pdbx_seq_one_letter_code
_entity_poly.pdbx_strand_id
1 'polypeptide(L)'
;KNGIYANIDALANTMVDIQMIVPGGILCLWSAWSVYSLTTQIPNAYYIAIKRTRKIVLPDYPEFQLIYQSDNLLSIGVSRKNVQGYDIPIFDMERSVCDAIKYRNKVV
;
A
#
# COMPACT_ATOMS: atom_id res chain seq x y z
N LYS A 1 1.64 19.08 -17.08
CA LYS A 1 0.95 18.06 -16.25
C LYS A 1 1.59 16.73 -16.60
N ASN A 2 2.44 16.19 -15.74
CA ASN A 2 3.20 14.97 -16.05
C ASN A 2 2.30 13.77 -15.75
N GLY A 3 1.81 13.10 -16.80
CA GLY A 3 1.00 11.89 -16.66
C GLY A 3 1.90 10.69 -16.36
N ILE A 4 1.47 9.84 -15.42
CA ILE A 4 2.04 8.51 -15.24
C ILE A 4 1.32 7.59 -16.22
N TYR A 5 2.07 6.86 -17.04
CA TYR A 5 1.53 5.95 -18.05
C TYR A 5 1.95 4.52 -17.72
N ALA A 6 1.01 3.58 -17.74
CA ALA A 6 1.30 2.16 -17.61
C ALA A 6 1.60 1.58 -18.99
N ASN A 7 2.72 0.87 -19.13
CA ASN A 7 3.04 0.08 -20.32
C ASN A 7 2.06 -1.11 -20.42
N ILE A 8 1.78 -1.62 -21.63
CA ILE A 8 0.85 -2.75 -21.84
C ILE A 8 1.28 -4.00 -21.06
N ASP A 9 2.58 -4.24 -20.90
CA ASP A 9 3.09 -5.33 -20.05
C ASP A 9 2.86 -5.09 -18.55
N ALA A 10 2.78 -3.82 -18.14
CA ALA A 10 2.39 -3.45 -16.78
C ALA A 10 0.88 -3.62 -16.56
N LEU A 11 0.04 -3.80 -17.58
CA LEU A 11 -1.39 -4.10 -17.40
C LEU A 11 -1.64 -5.53 -16.92
N ALA A 12 -0.71 -6.46 -17.19
CA ALA A 12 -0.76 -7.80 -16.61
C ALA A 12 -0.40 -7.79 -15.10
N ASN A 13 0.36 -6.77 -14.69
CA ASN A 13 0.81 -6.57 -13.32
C ASN A 13 -0.17 -5.65 -12.59
N THR A 14 -0.84 -6.19 -11.57
CA THR A 14 -1.70 -5.42 -10.66
C THR A 14 -0.94 -4.51 -9.70
N MET A 15 0.34 -4.23 -9.92
CA MET A 15 1.19 -3.42 -9.04
C MET A 15 1.75 -2.19 -9.76
N VAL A 16 1.78 -1.05 -9.07
CA VAL A 16 2.30 0.23 -9.57
C VAL A 16 3.50 0.70 -8.75
N ASP A 17 4.30 1.60 -9.31
CA ASP A 17 5.40 2.24 -8.59
C ASP A 17 4.87 3.21 -7.51
N ILE A 18 4.65 2.66 -6.31
CA ILE A 18 4.19 3.41 -5.14
C ILE A 18 5.16 4.50 -4.75
N GLN A 19 6.47 4.29 -4.89
CA GLN A 19 7.44 5.28 -4.45
C GLN A 19 7.47 6.51 -5.36
N MET A 20 7.13 6.36 -6.63
CA MET A 20 6.96 7.49 -7.54
C MET A 20 5.68 8.29 -7.23
N ILE A 21 4.57 7.60 -6.92
CA ILE A 21 3.26 8.22 -6.70
C ILE A 21 3.14 8.81 -5.29
N VAL A 22 3.57 8.05 -4.29
CA VAL A 22 3.50 8.38 -2.86
C VAL A 22 4.90 8.18 -2.25
N PRO A 23 5.85 9.12 -2.46
CA PRO A 23 7.24 8.92 -2.05
C PRO A 23 7.38 8.68 -0.56
N GLY A 24 7.92 7.56 -0.10
CA GLY A 24 8.00 7.21 1.34
C GLY A 24 6.66 6.81 1.97
N GLY A 25 5.64 6.52 1.16
CA GLY A 25 4.46 5.76 1.59
C GLY A 25 4.79 4.28 1.72
N ILE A 26 4.11 3.59 2.63
CA ILE A 26 4.34 2.17 2.95
C ILE A 26 3.08 1.38 2.63
N LEU A 27 3.18 0.27 1.89
CA LEU A 27 2.01 -0.56 1.57
C LEU A 27 1.46 -1.23 2.85
N CYS A 28 0.14 -1.14 3.07
CA CYS A 28 -0.50 -1.59 4.31
C CYS A 28 -1.88 -2.23 4.07
N LEU A 29 -2.51 -2.73 5.15
CA LEU A 29 -3.88 -3.29 5.17
C LEU A 29 -4.14 -4.27 4.02
N TRP A 30 -5.30 -4.20 3.36
CA TRP A 30 -5.70 -5.13 2.29
C TRP A 30 -4.65 -5.32 1.20
N SER A 31 -3.92 -4.27 0.82
CA SER A 31 -2.86 -4.40 -0.18
C SER A 31 -1.68 -5.21 0.35
N ALA A 32 -1.25 -4.98 1.60
CA ALA A 32 -0.21 -5.79 2.22
C ALA A 32 -0.70 -7.24 2.44
N TRP A 33 -1.93 -7.42 2.90
CA TRP A 33 -2.53 -8.74 3.12
C TRP A 33 -2.60 -9.55 1.83
N SER A 34 -2.95 -8.92 0.72
CA SER A 34 -2.97 -9.55 -0.60
C SER A 34 -1.56 -10.02 -1.01
N VAL A 35 -0.53 -9.20 -0.76
CA VAL A 35 0.88 -9.55 -1.04
C VAL A 35 1.42 -10.69 -0.16
N TYR A 36 0.86 -10.89 1.03
CA TYR A 36 1.19 -12.01 1.92
C TYR A 36 0.19 -13.17 1.85
N SER A 37 -0.76 -13.14 0.90
CA SER A 37 -1.82 -14.14 0.76
C SER A 37 -2.64 -14.36 2.05
N LEU A 38 -2.77 -13.33 2.88
CA LEU A 38 -3.57 -13.31 4.12
C LEU A 38 -5.06 -13.04 3.86
N THR A 39 -5.41 -12.70 2.63
CA THR A 39 -6.79 -12.49 2.18
C THR A 39 -6.97 -13.12 0.79
N THR A 40 -8.19 -13.60 0.52
CA THR A 40 -8.61 -14.05 -0.80
C THR A 40 -9.33 -12.96 -1.59
N GLN A 41 -9.63 -11.83 -0.95
CA GLN A 41 -10.29 -10.70 -1.58
C GLN A 41 -9.27 -9.84 -2.33
N ILE A 42 -9.62 -9.44 -3.55
CA ILE A 42 -8.83 -8.50 -4.33
C ILE A 42 -9.03 -7.10 -3.72
N PRO A 43 -7.94 -6.38 -3.35
CA PRO A 43 -8.07 -5.02 -2.85
C PRO A 43 -8.65 -4.10 -3.93
N ASN A 44 -9.63 -3.28 -3.55
CA ASN A 44 -10.28 -2.32 -4.44
C ASN A 44 -9.41 -1.06 -4.71
N ALA A 45 -8.45 -0.80 -3.83
CA ALA A 45 -7.54 0.34 -3.90
C ALA A 45 -6.15 -0.05 -3.35
N TYR A 46 -5.14 0.77 -3.64
CA TYR A 46 -3.85 0.66 -2.97
C TYR A 46 -3.88 1.39 -1.62
N TYR A 47 -3.76 0.60 -0.54
CA TYR A 47 -3.73 1.10 0.82
C TYR A 47 -2.29 1.47 1.19
N ILE A 48 -2.04 2.77 1.41
CA ILE A 48 -0.70 3.29 1.66
C ILE A 48 -0.69 4.06 2.99
N ALA A 49 0.15 3.62 3.91
CA ALA A 49 0.38 4.30 5.17
C ALA A 49 1.33 5.49 4.98
N ILE A 50 0.92 6.64 5.50
CA ILE A 50 1.70 7.89 5.46
C ILE A 50 1.64 8.64 6.79
N LYS A 51 2.60 9.54 7.00
CA LYS A 51 2.65 10.43 8.17
C LYS A 51 1.45 11.36 8.20
N ARG A 52 0.82 11.50 9.38
CA ARG A 52 -0.35 12.37 9.64
C ARG A 52 -0.23 13.80 9.13
N THR A 53 0.96 14.39 9.14
CA THR A 53 1.17 15.80 8.77
C THR A 53 1.30 16.02 7.26
N ARG A 54 1.32 14.96 6.46
CA ARG A 54 1.63 15.05 5.03
C ARG A 54 0.36 15.10 4.19
N LYS A 55 0.37 15.94 3.16
CA LYS A 55 -0.66 15.95 2.11
C LYS A 55 -0.02 15.61 0.77
N ILE A 56 -0.68 14.74 0.00
CA ILE A 56 -0.19 14.23 -1.28
C ILE A 56 -1.35 14.33 -2.28
N VAL A 57 -1.05 14.72 -3.50
CA VAL A 57 -2.01 14.70 -4.61
C VAL A 57 -1.90 13.34 -5.27
N LEU A 58 -3.00 12.59 -5.24
CA LEU A 58 -3.09 11.27 -5.85
C LEU A 58 -3.66 11.39 -7.27
N PRO A 59 -3.28 10.52 -8.20
CA PRO A 59 -3.96 10.41 -9.48
C PRO A 59 -5.39 9.86 -9.28
N ASP A 60 -6.27 10.16 -10.23
CA ASP A 60 -7.66 9.66 -10.20
C ASP A 60 -7.75 8.15 -10.44
N TYR A 61 -6.74 7.55 -11.07
CA TYR A 61 -6.64 6.12 -11.32
C TYR A 61 -5.17 5.64 -11.31
N PRO A 62 -4.86 4.45 -10.77
CA PRO A 62 -5.75 3.56 -10.00
C PRO A 62 -6.16 4.17 -8.65
N GLU A 63 -7.13 3.57 -7.96
CA GLU A 63 -7.63 4.12 -6.69
C GLU A 63 -6.61 3.94 -5.55
N PHE A 64 -6.40 4.99 -4.76
CA PHE A 64 -5.45 5.01 -3.64
C PHE A 64 -6.16 5.42 -2.34
N GLN A 65 -5.91 4.67 -1.27
CA GLN A 65 -6.43 4.96 0.06
C GLN A 65 -5.29 5.24 1.05
N LEU A 66 -5.23 6.49 1.52
CA LEU A 66 -4.18 6.93 2.44
C LEU A 66 -4.57 6.63 3.89
N ILE A 67 -3.70 5.91 4.59
CA ILE A 67 -3.84 5.57 6.00
C ILE A 67 -2.89 6.41 6.83
N TYR A 68 -3.43 7.41 7.52
CA TYR A 68 -2.63 8.34 8.30
C TYR A 68 -2.24 7.77 9.66
N GLN A 69 -0.94 7.59 9.89
CA GLN A 69 -0.38 7.06 11.13
C GLN A 69 0.63 8.02 11.77
N SER A 70 0.89 7.83 13.06
CA SER A 70 1.98 8.51 13.77
C SER A 70 3.33 7.93 13.37
N ASP A 71 4.40 8.71 13.50
CA ASP A 71 5.76 8.29 13.11
C ASP A 71 6.18 6.98 13.80
N ASN A 72 5.95 6.87 15.10
CA ASN A 72 6.28 5.66 15.87
C ASN A 72 5.57 4.41 15.32
N LEU A 73 4.36 4.56 14.79
CA LEU A 73 3.59 3.44 14.27
C LEU A 73 4.01 3.07 12.83
N LEU A 74 4.46 4.06 12.06
CA LEU A 74 4.98 3.88 10.70
C LEU A 74 6.32 3.16 10.68
N SER A 75 7.17 3.35 11.69
CA SER A 75 8.49 2.71 11.74
C SER A 75 8.46 1.25 12.16
N ILE A 76 7.35 0.78 12.75
CA ILE A 76 7.25 -0.58 13.29
C ILE A 76 6.82 -1.56 12.18
N GLY A 77 7.61 -2.63 12.03
CA GLY A 77 7.30 -3.73 11.14
C GLY A 77 7.33 -3.33 9.67
N VAL A 78 8.29 -2.49 9.28
CA VAL A 78 8.50 -2.11 7.87
C VAL A 78 9.54 -3.02 7.26
N SER A 79 9.19 -3.61 6.12
CA SER A 79 10.10 -4.41 5.32
C SER A 79 10.06 -3.96 3.85
N ARG A 80 10.99 -4.46 3.05
CA ARG A 80 11.02 -4.28 1.60
C ARG A 80 10.72 -5.60 0.92
N LYS A 81 9.88 -5.54 -0.11
CA LYS A 81 9.50 -6.73 -0.89
C LYS A 81 9.43 -6.37 -2.37
N ASN A 82 9.98 -7.25 -3.20
CA ASN A 82 9.80 -7.16 -4.63
C ASN A 82 8.42 -7.74 -5.00
N VAL A 83 7.54 -6.92 -5.54
CA VAL A 83 6.20 -7.30 -6.01
C VAL A 83 6.11 -6.94 -7.48
N GLN A 84 6.02 -7.96 -8.35
CA GLN A 84 5.89 -7.78 -9.80
C GLN A 84 6.97 -6.85 -10.39
N GLY A 85 8.21 -6.97 -9.90
CA GLY A 85 9.35 -6.15 -10.35
C GLY A 85 9.57 -4.85 -9.59
N TYR A 86 8.61 -4.41 -8.76
CA TYR A 86 8.73 -3.19 -7.95
C TYR A 86 9.23 -3.50 -6.54
N ASP A 87 10.36 -2.90 -6.13
CA ASP A 87 10.82 -2.95 -4.74
C ASP A 87 10.10 -1.87 -3.91
N ILE A 88 9.15 -2.32 -3.10
CA ILE A 88 8.26 -1.44 -2.34
C ILE A 88 8.45 -1.62 -0.83
N PRO A 89 8.36 -0.53 -0.05
CA PRO A 89 8.18 -0.63 1.39
C PRO A 89 6.77 -1.15 1.70
N ILE A 90 6.69 -2.15 2.58
CA ILE A 90 5.46 -2.85 2.97
C ILE A 90 5.51 -3.17 4.47
N PHE A 91 4.37 -3.21 5.15
CA PHE A 91 4.33 -3.75 6.51
C PHE A 91 4.53 -5.27 6.51
N ASP A 92 5.36 -5.78 7.40
CA ASP A 92 5.66 -7.21 7.53
C ASP A 92 4.42 -8.06 7.86
N MET A 93 4.61 -9.38 7.87
CA MET A 93 3.49 -10.31 8.02
C MET A 93 2.90 -10.22 9.43
N GLU A 94 3.74 -10.10 10.46
CA GLU A 94 3.38 -9.97 11.86
C GLU A 94 2.53 -8.71 12.09
N ARG A 95 3.00 -7.58 11.58
CA ARG A 95 2.27 -6.31 11.63
C ARG A 95 0.97 -6.38 10.86
N SER A 96 0.99 -7.02 9.70
CA SER A 96 -0.21 -7.24 8.88
C SER A 96 -1.28 -8.01 9.63
N VAL A 97 -0.92 -9.07 10.37
CA VAL A 97 -1.84 -9.85 11.21
C VAL A 97 -2.36 -9.01 12.39
N CYS A 98 -1.50 -8.25 13.07
CA CYS A 98 -1.91 -7.33 14.13
C CYS A 98 -2.92 -6.28 13.62
N ASP A 99 -2.64 -5.71 12.44
CA ASP A 99 -3.53 -4.75 11.80
C ASP A 99 -4.86 -5.41 11.40
N ALA A 100 -4.87 -6.64 10.90
CA ALA A 100 -6.11 -7.36 10.59
C ALA A 100 -7.02 -7.51 11.82
N ILE A 101 -6.45 -7.87 12.97
CA ILE A 101 -7.20 -7.97 14.24
C ILE A 101 -7.70 -6.59 14.68
N LYS A 102 -6.85 -5.56 14.59
CA LYS A 102 -7.19 -4.19 14.99
C LYS A 102 -8.29 -3.58 14.14
N TYR A 103 -8.27 -3.83 12.84
CA TYR A 103 -9.21 -3.25 11.88
C TYR A 103 -10.41 -4.15 11.57
N ARG A 104 -10.52 -5.33 12.19
CA ARG A 104 -11.61 -6.31 11.96
C ARG A 104 -13.03 -5.73 11.99
N ASN A 105 -13.28 -4.72 12.84
CA ASN A 105 -14.61 -4.10 13.01
C ASN A 105 -14.88 -2.95 12.02
N LYS A 106 -13.88 -2.53 11.23
CA LYS A 106 -14.04 -1.53 10.16
C LYS A 106 -14.14 -2.19 8.77
N VAL A 107 -14.12 -3.51 8.74
CA VAL A 107 -14.03 -4.36 7.54
C VAL A 107 -15.36 -5.11 7.29
N VAL A 108 -16.37 -4.92 8.17
CA VAL A 108 -17.73 -5.44 7.99
C VAL A 108 -18.64 -4.33 7.48
#